data_AF-E5RGE4-F1
#
_entry.id   AF-E5RGE4-F1
#
_cell.length_a   1.000
_cell.length_b   1.000
_cell.length_c   1.000
_cell.angle_alpha   90.00
_cell.angle_beta   90.00
_cell.angle_gamma   90.00
#
_symmetry.space_group_name_H-M   'P 1'
#
loop_
_entity.id
_entity.type
_entity.pdbx_description
1 polymer ?
#
loop_
_entity_poly.entity_id
_entity_poly.type
_entity_poly.pdbx_seq_one_letter_code
_entity_poly.pdbx_strand_id
1 'polypeptide(L)'
;MPAALVENSQVICEVWASNLEEEMRKIREIVLSYSYIAMDTEFPGVVVRPIGEFRSSIDYQYQLLRCNVDLLKIIQLGLTFTNEKGEYPSGINTWQFNFKFNLTEDMYSQDSIDLLANSGLQFQKHEEEGID
;
A
#
# COMPACT_ATOMS: atom_id res chain seq x y z
N MET A 1 23.33 -13.52 16.08
CA MET A 1 23.94 -14.36 15.02
C MET A 1 23.64 -13.67 13.70
N PRO A 2 24.63 -13.30 12.88
CA PRO A 2 24.35 -12.62 11.63
C PRO A 2 23.92 -13.67 10.61
N ALA A 3 22.65 -13.64 10.20
CA ALA A 3 22.23 -14.34 9.00
C ALA A 3 22.94 -13.64 7.83
N ALA A 4 23.75 -14.41 7.09
CA ALA A 4 24.35 -13.95 5.86
C ALA A 4 23.22 -13.60 4.89
N LEU A 5 22.99 -12.30 4.69
CA LEU A 5 22.06 -11.78 3.70
C LEU A 5 22.64 -12.14 2.34
N VAL A 6 22.06 -13.15 1.69
CA VAL A 6 22.19 -13.26 0.24
C VAL A 6 21.69 -11.93 -0.32
N GLU A 7 22.55 -11.19 -1.02
CA GLU A 7 22.21 -9.94 -1.71
C GLU A 7 21.22 -10.21 -2.87
N ASN A 8 20.06 -10.79 -2.59
CA ASN A 8 18.91 -10.61 -3.45
C ASN A 8 18.39 -9.21 -3.12
N SER A 9 18.89 -8.22 -3.87
CA SER A 9 18.37 -6.86 -3.82
C SER A 9 16.84 -6.92 -4.01
N GLN A 10 16.12 -6.19 -3.16
CA GLN A 10 14.68 -6.08 -3.28
C GLN A 10 14.38 -5.41 -4.63
N VAL A 11 13.62 -6.10 -5.49
CA VAL A 11 13.25 -5.59 -6.80
C VAL A 11 11.78 -5.26 -6.75
N ILE A 12 11.52 -3.95 -6.71
CA ILE A 12 10.18 -3.38 -6.64
C ILE A 12 9.67 -3.16 -8.07
N CYS A 13 8.48 -3.68 -8.36
CA CYS A 13 7.75 -3.44 -9.59
C CYS A 13 6.62 -2.44 -9.33
N GLU A 14 6.67 -1.31 -10.04
CA GLU A 14 5.59 -0.33 -10.04
C GLU A 14 4.41 -0.83 -10.88
N VAL A 15 3.25 -0.99 -10.25
CA VAL A 15 2.01 -1.43 -10.89
C VAL A 15 1.07 -0.23 -11.02
N TRP A 16 0.66 0.02 -12.25
CA TRP A 16 -0.27 1.06 -12.69
C TRP A 16 -1.42 0.39 -13.47
N ALA A 17 -2.43 1.15 -13.89
CA ALA A 17 -3.56 0.60 -14.63
C ALA A 17 -3.13 -0.16 -15.92
N SER A 18 -2.04 0.29 -16.57
CA SER A 18 -1.56 -0.26 -17.84
C SER A 18 -0.94 -1.66 -17.75
N ASN A 19 -0.33 -2.01 -16.61
CA ASN A 19 0.36 -3.31 -16.42
C ASN A 19 -0.28 -4.19 -15.32
N LEU A 20 -1.38 -3.75 -14.70
CA LEU A 20 -2.05 -4.48 -13.62
C LEU A 20 -2.32 -5.96 -13.94
N GLU A 21 -2.95 -6.25 -15.08
CA GLU A 21 -3.30 -7.64 -15.44
C GLU A 21 -2.07 -8.51 -15.69
N GLU A 22 -1.00 -7.93 -16.23
CA GLU A 22 0.26 -8.65 -16.44
C GLU A 22 0.90 -9.03 -15.11
N GLU A 23 1.00 -8.08 -14.19
CA GLU A 23 1.63 -8.30 -12.88
C GLU A 23 0.78 -9.22 -12.00
N MET A 24 -0.55 -9.09 -12.03
CA MET A 24 -1.45 -10.02 -11.36
C MET A 24 -1.30 -11.47 -11.87
N ARG A 25 -0.97 -11.67 -13.15
CA ARG A 25 -0.65 -13.01 -13.67
C ARG A 25 0.62 -13.58 -13.03
N LYS A 26 1.68 -12.78 -12.90
CA LYS A 26 2.94 -13.19 -12.25
C LYS A 26 2.73 -13.49 -10.77
N ILE A 27 1.96 -12.66 -10.06
CA ILE A 27 1.61 -12.88 -8.65
C ILE A 27 0.87 -14.20 -8.44
N ARG A 28 -0.09 -14.54 -9.32
CA ARG A 28 -0.82 -15.82 -9.26
C ARG A 28 0.11 -17.05 -9.34
N GLU A 29 1.25 -16.95 -10.02
CA GLU A 29 2.24 -18.02 -10.10
C GLU A 29 3.15 -18.02 -8.87
N ILE A 30 3.60 -16.84 -8.42
CA ILE A 30 4.55 -16.70 -7.32
C ILE A 30 3.96 -17.14 -5.98
N VAL A 31 2.69 -16.81 -5.72
CA VAL A 31 2.02 -17.15 -4.44
C VAL A 31 1.97 -18.65 -4.16
N LEU A 32 2.11 -19.51 -5.20
CA LEU A 32 2.15 -20.96 -5.05
C LEU A 32 3.43 -21.45 -4.38
N SER A 33 4.55 -20.75 -4.56
CA SER A 33 5.87 -21.12 -4.00
C SER A 33 6.35 -20.16 -2.90
N TYR A 34 5.84 -18.92 -2.91
CA TYR A 34 6.18 -17.85 -1.98
C TYR A 34 4.88 -17.33 -1.33
N SER A 35 4.36 -18.11 -0.39
CA SER A 35 3.02 -17.91 0.19
C SER A 35 2.97 -16.94 1.39
N TYR A 36 4.10 -16.40 1.82
CA TYR A 36 4.17 -15.43 2.92
C TYR A 36 4.22 -14.02 2.34
N ILE A 37 3.20 -13.22 2.65
CA ILE A 37 3.01 -11.89 2.08
C ILE A 37 3.18 -10.84 3.18
N ALA A 38 4.21 -10.01 3.06
CA ALA A 38 4.31 -8.76 3.81
C ALA A 38 3.57 -7.66 3.05
N MET A 39 2.81 -6.84 3.77
CA MET A 39 1.94 -5.82 3.19
C MET A 39 2.07 -4.50 3.93
N ASP A 40 2.03 -3.40 3.18
CA ASP A 40 1.94 -2.05 3.70
C ASP A 40 1.08 -1.17 2.78
N THR A 41 0.52 -0.08 3.29
CA THR A 41 -0.35 0.82 2.52
C THR A 41 -0.06 2.29 2.80
N GLU A 42 -0.12 3.11 1.75
CA GLU A 42 -0.12 4.57 1.89
C GLU A 42 -1.53 5.11 1.64
N PHE A 43 -1.98 5.99 2.52
CA PHE A 43 -3.31 6.61 2.48
C PHE A 43 -3.24 8.05 3.01
N PRO A 44 -4.22 8.91 2.70
CA PRO A 44 -4.13 10.35 2.94
C PRO A 44 -4.40 10.77 4.40
N GLY A 45 -3.95 9.95 5.36
CA GLY A 45 -3.96 10.25 6.79
C GLY A 45 -5.33 10.12 7.46
N VAL A 46 -5.57 10.99 8.43
CA VAL A 46 -6.79 11.00 9.26
C VAL A 46 -7.41 12.39 9.19
N VAL A 47 -8.65 12.47 8.67
CA VAL A 47 -9.38 13.73 8.44
C VAL A 47 -10.54 13.93 9.41
N VAL A 48 -11.09 12.85 9.97
CA VAL A 48 -12.24 12.91 10.89
C VAL A 48 -11.94 12.25 12.22
N ARG A 49 -12.60 12.75 13.26
CA ARG A 49 -12.67 12.12 14.58
C ARG A 49 -14.14 11.85 14.92
N PRO A 50 -14.49 10.62 15.34
CA PRO A 50 -15.87 10.30 15.67
C PRO A 50 -16.27 11.02 16.97
N ILE A 51 -17.47 11.60 16.99
CA ILE A 51 -18.04 12.31 18.14
C ILE A 51 -19.11 11.42 18.76
N GLY A 52 -19.05 11.20 20.08
CA GLY A 52 -20.06 10.43 20.80
C GLY A 52 -19.52 9.75 22.06
N GLU A 53 -20.37 8.93 22.68
CA GLU A 53 -19.97 8.03 23.76
C GLU A 53 -19.46 6.71 23.17
N PHE A 54 -18.33 6.24 23.67
CA PHE A 54 -17.70 4.98 23.25
C PHE A 54 -17.64 4.02 24.42
N ARG A 55 -17.84 2.72 24.15
CA ARG A 55 -17.91 1.70 25.21
C ARG A 55 -16.55 1.43 25.85
N SER A 56 -15.48 1.70 25.10
CA SER A 56 -14.09 1.54 25.53
C SER A 56 -13.14 2.35 24.64
N SER A 57 -11.88 2.45 25.05
CA SER A 57 -10.82 3.02 24.20
C SER A 57 -10.63 2.24 22.90
N ILE A 58 -10.74 0.91 22.93
CA ILE A 58 -10.63 0.05 21.74
C ILE A 58 -11.77 0.33 20.75
N ASP A 59 -12.99 0.48 21.26
CA ASP A 59 -14.15 0.84 20.45
C ASP A 59 -13.94 2.20 19.77
N TYR A 60 -13.45 3.21 20.51
CA TYR A 60 -13.09 4.50 19.93
C TYR A 60 -12.01 4.39 18.82
N GLN A 61 -10.94 3.62 19.05
CA GLN A 61 -9.89 3.42 18.03
C GLN A 61 -10.43 2.74 16.78
N TYR A 62 -11.31 1.75 16.95
CA TYR A 62 -11.98 1.10 15.82
C TYR A 62 -12.89 2.06 15.06
N GLN A 63 -13.72 2.84 15.75
CA GLN A 63 -14.58 3.83 15.08
C GLN A 63 -13.74 4.92 14.37
N LEU A 64 -12.63 5.34 14.97
CA LEU A 64 -11.71 6.28 14.35
C LEU A 64 -11.13 5.71 13.06
N LEU A 65 -10.64 4.46 13.09
CA LEU A 65 -10.14 3.78 11.90
C LEU A 65 -11.23 3.64 10.84
N ARG A 66 -12.38 3.08 11.23
CA ARG A 66 -13.52 2.83 10.34
C ARG A 66 -13.97 4.10 9.63
N CYS A 67 -14.22 5.19 10.35
CA CYS A 67 -14.70 6.43 9.74
C CYS A 67 -13.70 7.00 8.73
N ASN A 68 -12.39 6.86 8.95
CA ASN A 68 -11.40 7.37 7.99
C ASN A 68 -11.23 6.41 6.81
N VAL A 69 -11.22 5.09 7.03
CA VAL A 69 -11.15 4.09 5.96
C VAL A 69 -12.39 4.16 5.05
N ASP A 70 -13.59 4.39 5.61
CA ASP A 70 -14.82 4.52 4.82
C ASP A 70 -14.84 5.80 3.96
N LEU A 71 -14.12 6.86 4.37
CA LEU A 71 -14.14 8.18 3.70
C LEU A 71 -12.97 8.41 2.74
N LEU A 72 -11.82 7.82 3.02
CA LEU A 72 -10.57 8.10 2.32
C LEU A 72 -10.28 7.02 1.27
N LYS A 73 -9.72 7.45 0.14
CA LYS A 73 -9.21 6.53 -0.87
C LYS A 73 -7.78 6.13 -0.54
N ILE A 74 -7.45 4.87 -0.80
CA ILE A 74 -6.07 4.36 -0.74
C ILE A 74 -5.23 4.96 -1.86
N ILE A 75 -3.93 5.15 -1.63
CA ILE A 75 -2.99 5.71 -2.62
C ILE A 75 -2.05 4.62 -3.12
N GLN A 76 -1.46 3.84 -2.21
CA GLN A 76 -0.60 2.71 -2.56
C GLN A 76 -0.85 1.47 -1.71
N LEU A 77 -0.56 0.31 -2.29
CA LEU A 77 -0.43 -0.98 -1.61
C LEU A 77 0.89 -1.62 -2.02
N GLY A 78 1.75 -1.91 -1.05
CA GLY A 78 2.98 -2.67 -1.25
C GLY A 78 2.77 -4.12 -0.85
N LEU A 79 3.09 -5.08 -1.72
CA LEU A 79 3.08 -6.52 -1.42
C LEU A 79 4.45 -7.13 -1.69
N THR A 80 5.07 -7.72 -0.66
CA THR A 80 6.34 -8.45 -0.78
C THR A 80 6.13 -9.94 -0.50
N PHE A 81 6.61 -10.80 -1.40
CA PHE A 81 6.40 -12.25 -1.33
C PHE A 81 7.67 -12.98 -0.87
N THR A 82 7.52 -13.88 0.10
CA THR A 82 8.58 -14.73 0.64
C THR A 82 8.09 -16.16 0.85
N ASN A 83 9.04 -17.11 0.98
CA ASN A 83 8.73 -18.47 1.37
C ASN A 83 8.85 -18.66 2.89
N GLU A 84 8.59 -19.87 3.39
CA GLU A 84 8.68 -20.23 4.82
C GLU A 84 10.06 -20.00 5.46
N LYS A 85 11.12 -19.87 4.66
CA LYS A 85 12.49 -19.58 5.11
C LYS A 85 12.82 -18.09 5.07
N GLY A 86 11.90 -17.25 4.62
CA GLY A 86 12.11 -15.82 4.40
C GLY A 86 12.93 -15.50 3.15
N GLU A 87 13.00 -16.43 2.18
CA GLU A 87 13.72 -16.21 0.93
C GLU A 87 12.79 -15.56 -0.11
N TYR A 88 13.35 -14.67 -0.93
CA TYR A 88 12.64 -13.98 -2.01
C TYR A 88 12.62 -14.80 -3.31
N PRO A 89 11.61 -14.60 -4.18
CA PRO A 89 11.66 -15.09 -5.56
C PRO A 89 12.81 -14.45 -6.33
N SER A 90 13.32 -15.15 -7.34
CA SER A 90 14.32 -14.59 -8.25
C SER A 90 13.68 -13.52 -9.13
N GLY A 91 14.23 -12.31 -9.14
CA GLY A 91 13.68 -11.18 -9.89
C GLY A 91 12.76 -10.31 -9.02
N ILE A 92 11.58 -9.96 -9.53
CA ILE A 92 10.60 -9.12 -8.82
C ILE A 92 10.11 -9.87 -7.58
N ASN A 93 10.21 -9.22 -6.42
CA ASN A 93 9.78 -9.75 -5.14
C ASN A 93 8.79 -8.84 -4.41
N THR A 94 8.71 -7.57 -4.83
CA THR A 94 7.78 -6.59 -4.30
C THR A 94 6.98 -5.97 -5.44
N TRP A 95 5.66 -5.87 -5.27
CA TRP A 95 4.77 -5.10 -6.13
C TRP A 95 4.25 -3.89 -5.38
N GLN A 96 4.42 -2.71 -5.96
CA GLN A 96 3.86 -1.47 -5.46
C GLN A 96 2.71 -1.07 -6.37
N PHE A 97 1.48 -1.28 -5.90
CA PHE A 97 0.27 -0.90 -6.61
C PHE A 97 -0.02 0.58 -6.36
N ASN A 98 -0.16 1.34 -7.44
CA ASN A 98 -0.44 2.76 -7.43
C ASN A 98 -1.89 3.00 -7.84
N PHE A 99 -2.73 3.39 -6.89
CA PHE A 99 -4.17 3.58 -7.12
C PHE A 99 -4.49 4.98 -7.60
N LYS A 100 -5.64 5.11 -8.25
CA LYS A 100 -6.15 6.38 -8.72
C LYS A 100 -6.50 7.30 -7.56
N PHE A 101 -5.89 8.49 -7.56
CA PHE A 101 -6.08 9.48 -6.50
C PHE A 101 -6.01 10.89 -7.10
N ASN A 102 -6.99 11.73 -6.77
CA ASN A 102 -7.11 13.09 -7.31
C ASN A 102 -7.15 14.12 -6.16
N LEU A 103 -6.14 14.98 -6.08
CA LEU A 103 -6.05 16.04 -5.04
C LEU A 103 -7.13 17.12 -5.15
N THR A 104 -7.88 17.19 -6.25
CA THR A 104 -9.00 18.13 -6.42
C THR A 104 -10.32 17.53 -5.94
N GLU A 105 -10.50 16.22 -6.10
CA GLU A 105 -11.78 15.54 -5.83
C GLU A 105 -11.79 14.78 -4.50
N ASP A 106 -10.65 14.18 -4.12
CA ASP A 106 -10.57 13.27 -2.99
C ASP A 106 -10.28 13.99 -1.67
N MET A 107 -10.81 13.45 -0.57
CA MET A 107 -10.52 13.97 0.76
C MET A 107 -9.12 13.55 1.23
N TYR A 108 -8.40 14.47 1.88
CA TYR A 108 -7.07 14.19 2.43
C TYR A 108 -6.70 15.10 3.60
N SER A 109 -5.72 14.67 4.38
CA SER A 109 -4.98 15.51 5.33
C SER A 109 -3.81 16.19 4.63
N GLN A 110 -3.70 17.52 4.73
CA GLN A 110 -2.61 18.28 4.09
C GLN A 110 -1.23 17.79 4.54
N ASP A 111 -1.05 17.56 5.85
CA ASP A 111 0.22 17.07 6.41
C ASP A 111 0.63 15.73 5.80
N SER A 112 -0.34 14.85 5.50
CA SER A 112 -0.08 13.54 4.90
C SER A 112 0.28 13.66 3.43
N ILE A 113 -0.38 14.54 2.67
CA ILE A 113 -0.03 14.81 1.27
C ILE A 113 1.37 15.41 1.17
N ASP A 114 1.72 16.37 2.03
CA ASP A 114 3.04 16.99 2.05
C ASP A 114 4.12 15.96 2.38
N LEU A 115 3.87 15.07 3.35
CA LEU A 115 4.78 13.98 3.68
C LEU A 115 4.98 13.04 2.49
N LEU A 116 3.90 12.58 1.85
CA LEU A 116 3.97 11.67 0.72
C LEU A 116 4.65 12.30 -0.50
N ALA A 117 4.37 13.57 -0.80
CA ALA A 117 5.04 14.32 -1.86
C ALA A 117 6.55 14.42 -1.61
N ASN A 118 6.96 14.70 -0.37
CA ASN A 118 8.36 14.77 0.03
C ASN A 118 9.05 13.40 -0.02
N SER A 119 8.30 12.31 0.16
CA SER A 119 8.77 10.93 -0.02
C SER A 119 8.86 10.49 -1.49
N GLY A 120 8.48 11.35 -2.44
CA GLY A 120 8.62 11.11 -3.88
C GLY A 120 7.35 10.61 -4.57
N LEU A 121 6.19 10.65 -3.91
CA LEU A 121 4.93 10.23 -4.50
C LEU A 121 4.48 11.21 -5.60
N GLN A 122 4.14 10.67 -6.78
CA GLN A 122 3.79 11.45 -7.98
C GLN A 122 2.28 11.56 -8.16
N PHE A 123 1.62 12.45 -7.41
CA PHE A 123 0.15 12.58 -7.42
C PHE A 123 -0.47 12.77 -8.82
N GLN A 124 0.17 13.53 -9.71
CA GLN A 124 -0.32 13.69 -11.08
C GLN A 124 -0.40 12.34 -11.82
N LYS A 125 0.58 11.46 -11.61
CA LYS A 125 0.59 10.15 -12.22
C LYS A 125 -0.48 9.23 -11.63
N HIS A 126 -0.75 9.33 -10.32
CA HIS A 126 -1.88 8.64 -9.70
C HIS A 126 -3.21 9.07 -10.31
N GLU A 127 -3.41 10.37 -10.57
CA GLU A 127 -4.63 10.87 -11.18
C GLU A 127 -4.84 10.33 -12.61
N GLU A 128 -3.78 10.31 -13.42
CA GLU A 128 -3.84 9.97 -14.84
C GLU A 128 -3.74 8.46 -15.14
N GLU A 129 -2.89 7.73 -14.40
CA GLU A 129 -2.50 6.33 -14.70
C GLU A 129 -2.79 5.35 -13.55
N GLY A 130 -3.35 5.83 -12.43
CA GLY A 130 -3.63 5.01 -11.26
C GLY A 130 -4.65 3.90 -11.52
N ILE A 131 -4.51 2.81 -10.78
CA ILE A 131 -5.43 1.66 -10.78
C ILE A 131 -6.79 2.07 -10.21
N ASP A 132 -7.87 1.70 -10.89
CA ASP A 132 -9.26 1.89 -10.43
C ASP A 132 -9.62 1.01 -9.23
#